data_AF-A0A0W0VNT8-F1
#
_entry.id   AF-A0A0W0VNT8-F1
#
_cell.length_a   1.000
_cell.length_b   1.000
_cell.length_c   1.000
_cell.angle_alpha   90.00
_cell.angle_beta   90.00
_cell.angle_gamma   90.00
#
_symmetry.space_group_name_H-M   'P 1'
#
loop_
_entity.id
_entity.type
_entity.pdbx_description
1 polymer ?
#
loop_
_entity_poly.entity_id
_entity_poly.type
_entity_poly.pdbx_seq_one_letter_code
_entity_poly.pdbx_strand_id
1 'polypeptide(L)'
;MRPHSETPKANDVFASRNKTFHAGCVSFAKELEKTKIVYALYGALDGLSISYSMVKYVFDILCTNNQQSSSDAMHEWMVSPSGALIAASEAVVLIGFSLLGNVLKPDDGVQNKFNTFKRYIAVLWPYCRDSLKGLKNAYKGVRSAFQVANAFVGQDLNFLILPTGLLLGGISVLNRIWYRSVRNERKGINKAYKKILEQIQDAESLDKLDKKIYDKLLELQGKIQQQKNNLPMAVLSQFYSGFIDSLYLYMGVVGAASMAPPVFITLSVCCVIITIACIASRVYEEFEAQRELKVNKIKTELVLCSKELKERLAELQVSSEQPVSKAPKTNRKPLKDILNKFIEKRNELEHELNLSYKSAALSGLRDGLAAYSVITSMMFAAATIYAMSFAAFPAFFVIATVALGMACLVGFMAYALIKNYFHLNHKPHKEKFGETEKQIKDYIARANELEISGSYKAIDESLVLDASPQFFFQEWFEVARSFFSGVGKGQKSVDYTFNSWQERDEDGHYHDTPVMFGLACLSSTVFAVALALRAYVRGFCDKSETGNLPELNLAINSSKQKESSGETQSSGSFLFSFTRFSFFSNTKKQVKQIFVDKPPDNPESRGIVLETQ
;
A
#
# COMPACT_ATOMS: atom_id res chain seq x y z
N MET A 1 26.44 44.36 -24.67
CA MET A 1 25.21 43.75 -24.11
C MET A 1 25.34 42.24 -24.21
N ARG A 2 25.58 41.54 -23.09
CA ARG A 2 25.55 40.07 -23.05
C ARG A 2 24.12 39.62 -22.79
N PRO A 3 23.62 38.57 -23.46
CA PRO A 3 22.27 38.08 -23.23
C PRO A 3 22.17 37.50 -21.81
N HIS A 4 21.13 37.89 -21.07
CA HIS A 4 20.78 37.28 -19.80
C HIS A 4 20.50 35.79 -20.04
N SER A 5 21.41 34.92 -19.61
CA SER A 5 21.14 33.49 -19.50
C SER A 5 20.09 33.30 -18.41
N GLU A 6 18.90 32.84 -18.79
CA GLU A 6 17.85 32.44 -17.86
C GLU A 6 18.40 31.31 -16.97
N THR A 7 18.70 31.64 -15.72
CA THR A 7 19.00 30.64 -14.70
C THR A 7 17.75 29.78 -14.51
N PRO A 8 17.83 28.44 -14.59
CA PRO A 8 16.69 27.58 -14.35
C PRO A 8 16.09 27.91 -12.99
N LYS A 9 14.77 28.16 -12.95
CA LYS A 9 14.06 28.53 -11.72
C LYS A 9 14.34 27.44 -10.68
N ALA A 10 14.70 27.82 -9.46
CA ALA A 10 15.08 26.88 -8.39
C ALA A 10 14.09 25.71 -8.22
N ASN A 11 12.80 25.96 -8.47
CA ASN A 11 11.73 24.96 -8.45
C ASN A 11 11.94 23.80 -9.43
N ASP A 12 12.52 24.03 -10.61
CA ASP A 12 12.74 22.99 -11.63
C ASP A 12 13.89 22.06 -11.23
N VAL A 13 14.92 22.60 -10.57
CA VAL A 13 16.05 21.82 -10.03
C VAL A 13 15.59 20.91 -8.88
N PHE A 14 14.74 21.42 -7.98
CA PHE A 14 14.15 20.61 -6.90
C PHE A 14 13.20 19.52 -7.44
N ALA A 15 12.37 19.84 -8.44
CA ALA A 15 11.49 18.86 -9.06
C ALA A 15 12.26 17.74 -9.76
N SER A 16 13.33 18.08 -10.49
CA SER A 16 14.20 17.11 -11.15
C SER A 16 14.90 16.18 -10.16
N ARG A 17 15.50 16.72 -9.08
CA ARG A 17 16.13 15.92 -8.02
C ARG A 17 15.16 14.97 -7.34
N ASN A 18 13.93 15.41 -7.05
CA ASN A 18 12.91 14.56 -6.44
C ASN A 18 12.49 13.41 -7.36
N LYS A 19 12.38 13.64 -8.67
CA LYS A 19 12.08 12.59 -9.66
C LYS A 19 13.20 11.53 -9.70
N THR A 20 14.47 11.95 -9.75
CA THR A 20 15.60 11.01 -9.76
C THR A 20 15.68 10.19 -8.48
N PHE A 21 15.48 10.82 -7.32
CA PHE A 21 15.45 10.11 -6.03
C PHE A 21 14.32 9.07 -6.00
N HIS A 22 13.11 9.45 -6.39
CA HIS A 22 11.98 8.52 -6.43
C HIS A 22 12.21 7.35 -7.39
N ALA A 23 12.78 7.60 -8.58
CA ALA A 23 13.14 6.55 -9.53
C ALA A 23 14.18 5.57 -8.94
N GLY A 24 15.17 6.09 -8.21
CA GLY A 24 16.13 5.28 -7.45
C GLY A 24 15.44 4.41 -6.41
N CYS A 25 14.49 4.97 -5.66
CA CYS A 25 13.73 4.23 -4.66
C CYS A 25 12.93 3.06 -5.26
N VAL A 26 12.23 3.32 -6.37
CA VAL A 26 11.45 2.31 -7.12
C VAL A 26 12.35 1.21 -7.69
N SER A 27 13.51 1.57 -8.25
CA SER A 27 14.48 0.59 -8.77
C SER A 27 14.93 -0.38 -7.68
N PHE A 28 15.32 0.16 -6.51
CA PHE A 28 15.73 -0.65 -5.37
C PHE A 28 14.59 -1.54 -4.84
N ALA A 29 13.36 -1.02 -4.78
CA ALA A 29 12.19 -1.79 -4.38
C ALA A 29 11.96 -3.00 -5.32
N LYS A 30 12.10 -2.80 -6.64
CA LYS A 30 11.99 -3.88 -7.64
C LYS A 30 13.09 -4.92 -7.50
N GLU A 31 14.32 -4.51 -7.16
CA GLU A 31 15.42 -5.45 -6.88
C GLU A 31 15.10 -6.32 -5.66
N LEU A 32 14.62 -5.72 -4.58
CA LEU A 32 14.19 -6.44 -3.38
C LEU A 32 13.00 -7.37 -3.66
N GLU A 33 11.99 -6.94 -4.44
CA GLU A 33 10.85 -7.78 -4.81
C GLU A 33 11.30 -9.05 -5.54
N LYS A 34 12.27 -8.94 -6.46
CA LYS A 34 12.80 -10.08 -7.22
C LYS A 34 13.44 -11.14 -6.32
N THR A 35 14.12 -10.75 -5.26
CA THR A 35 14.79 -11.72 -4.36
C THR A 35 13.82 -12.57 -3.56
N LYS A 36 12.59 -12.11 -3.34
CA LYS A 36 11.58 -12.71 -2.44
C LYS A 36 12.01 -12.90 -0.97
N ILE A 37 13.28 -12.67 -0.62
CA ILE A 37 13.85 -12.84 0.74
C ILE A 37 13.11 -11.96 1.74
N VAL A 38 12.80 -10.72 1.37
CA VAL A 38 12.08 -9.78 2.24
C VAL A 38 10.70 -10.33 2.62
N TYR A 39 9.99 -10.98 1.68
CA TYR A 39 8.68 -11.59 1.95
C TYR A 39 8.78 -12.85 2.81
N ALA A 40 9.82 -13.66 2.60
CA ALA A 40 10.07 -14.86 3.40
C ALA A 40 10.41 -14.50 4.85
N LEU A 41 11.37 -13.59 5.05
CA LEU A 41 11.77 -13.10 6.37
C LEU A 41 10.60 -12.43 7.07
N TYR A 42 9.91 -11.51 6.40
CA TYR A 42 8.69 -10.92 6.93
C TYR A 42 7.66 -11.99 7.31
N GLY A 43 7.45 -13.00 6.45
CA GLY A 43 6.44 -14.02 6.65
C GLY A 43 6.69 -14.82 7.92
N ALA A 44 7.94 -15.24 8.13
CA ALA A 44 8.34 -15.93 9.36
C ALA A 44 8.09 -15.06 10.61
N LEU A 45 8.56 -13.81 10.60
CA LEU A 45 8.47 -12.89 11.73
C LEU A 45 7.02 -12.46 12.04
N ASP A 46 6.20 -12.21 11.01
CA ASP A 46 4.77 -11.87 11.16
C ASP A 46 3.98 -13.09 11.66
N GLY A 47 4.34 -14.31 11.24
CA GLY A 47 3.74 -15.55 11.76
C GLY A 47 4.02 -15.74 13.24
N LEU A 48 5.28 -15.60 13.66
CA LEU A 48 5.69 -15.66 15.07
C LEU A 48 5.03 -14.56 15.91
N SER A 49 4.95 -13.34 15.39
CA SER A 49 4.27 -12.22 16.09
C SER A 49 2.77 -12.46 16.25
N ILE A 50 2.12 -13.10 15.27
CA ILE A 50 0.70 -13.46 15.33
C ILE A 50 0.49 -14.59 16.33
N SER A 51 1.37 -15.60 16.35
CA SER A 51 1.35 -16.71 17.32
C SER A 51 1.33 -16.19 18.77
N TYR A 52 2.36 -15.44 19.18
CA TYR A 52 2.37 -14.78 20.49
C TYR A 52 1.10 -13.97 20.74
N SER A 53 0.68 -13.17 19.76
CA SER A 53 -0.49 -12.30 19.90
C SER A 53 -1.79 -13.07 20.14
N MET A 54 -1.93 -14.27 19.57
CA MET A 54 -3.13 -15.09 19.68
C MET A 54 -3.15 -15.88 20.98
N VAL A 55 -2.01 -16.46 21.38
CA VAL A 55 -1.87 -17.07 22.70
C VAL A 55 -2.17 -16.03 23.79
N LYS A 56 -1.54 -14.86 23.72
CA LYS A 56 -1.79 -13.77 24.66
C LYS A 56 -3.25 -13.32 24.66
N TYR A 57 -3.90 -13.28 23.50
CA TYR A 57 -5.32 -12.95 23.39
C TYR A 57 -6.22 -13.95 24.13
N VAL A 58 -5.93 -15.25 24.03
CA VAL A 58 -6.67 -16.30 24.76
C VAL A 58 -6.54 -16.08 26.27
N PHE A 59 -5.33 -15.85 26.78
CA PHE A 59 -5.13 -15.57 28.20
C PHE A 59 -5.76 -14.24 28.64
N ASP A 60 -5.71 -13.20 27.82
CA ASP A 60 -6.40 -11.94 28.13
C ASP A 60 -7.91 -12.16 28.29
N ILE A 61 -8.53 -12.99 27.44
CA ILE A 61 -9.94 -13.38 27.60
C ILE A 61 -10.15 -14.16 28.90
N LEU A 62 -9.42 -15.25 29.10
CA LEU A 62 -9.62 -16.16 30.23
C LEU A 62 -9.43 -15.45 31.58
N CYS A 63 -8.52 -14.48 31.63
CA CYS A 63 -8.21 -13.72 32.84
C CYS A 63 -8.95 -12.36 32.93
N THR A 64 -9.91 -12.05 32.03
CA THR A 64 -10.55 -10.71 31.99
C THR A 64 -11.14 -10.29 33.35
N ASN A 65 -11.72 -11.24 34.08
CA ASN A 65 -12.38 -10.99 35.37
C ASN A 65 -11.63 -11.59 36.56
N ASN A 66 -10.42 -12.13 36.33
CA ASN A 66 -9.62 -12.74 37.39
C ASN A 66 -8.61 -11.70 37.89
N GLN A 67 -8.28 -11.75 39.19
CA GLN A 67 -7.20 -10.92 39.76
C GLN A 67 -5.81 -11.37 39.29
N GLN A 68 -5.71 -12.56 38.69
CA GLN A 68 -4.46 -13.09 38.17
C GLN A 68 -4.02 -12.36 36.90
N SER A 69 -2.74 -11.98 36.86
CA SER A 69 -2.09 -11.45 35.66
C SER A 69 -2.18 -12.45 34.50
N SER A 70 -2.75 -11.99 33.38
CA SER A 70 -2.82 -12.80 32.16
C SER A 70 -1.44 -13.09 31.55
N SER A 71 -0.40 -12.34 31.94
CA SER A 71 0.97 -12.61 31.50
C SER A 71 1.59 -13.73 32.32
N ASP A 72 1.39 -13.74 33.63
CA ASP A 72 1.93 -14.77 34.52
C ASP A 72 1.23 -16.11 34.30
N ALA A 73 -0.11 -16.10 34.15
CA ALA A 73 -0.86 -17.30 33.80
C ALA A 73 -0.42 -17.90 32.45
N MET A 74 -0.11 -17.04 31.47
CA MET A 74 0.44 -17.47 30.18
C MET A 74 1.83 -18.08 30.37
N HIS A 75 2.69 -17.44 31.16
CA HIS A 75 4.04 -17.91 31.44
C HIS A 75 4.02 -19.31 32.07
N GLU A 76 3.28 -19.48 33.17
CA GLU A 76 3.18 -20.76 33.90
C GLU A 76 2.67 -21.88 32.99
N TRP A 77 1.66 -21.59 32.17
CA TRP A 77 1.16 -22.55 31.19
C TRP A 77 2.22 -22.89 30.13
N MET A 78 2.93 -21.90 29.59
CA MET A 78 3.95 -22.10 28.55
C MET A 78 5.19 -22.85 29.05
N VAL A 79 5.51 -22.79 30.35
CA VAL A 79 6.60 -23.58 30.94
C VAL A 79 6.18 -25.03 31.20
N SER A 80 4.88 -25.32 31.31
CA SER A 80 4.39 -26.69 31.39
C SER A 80 4.70 -27.49 30.11
N PRO A 81 4.95 -28.81 30.18
CA PRO A 81 5.26 -29.61 28.99
C PRO A 81 4.16 -29.57 27.92
N SER A 82 2.89 -29.59 28.33
CA SER A 82 1.75 -29.54 27.42
C SER A 82 1.58 -28.15 26.79
N GLY A 83 1.70 -27.07 27.58
CA GLY A 83 1.60 -25.72 27.05
C GLY A 83 2.76 -25.35 26.13
N ALA A 84 3.99 -25.75 26.47
CA ALA A 84 5.16 -25.59 25.60
C ALA A 84 4.95 -26.29 24.23
N LEU A 85 4.49 -27.54 24.25
CA LEU A 85 4.24 -28.31 23.02
C LEU A 85 3.16 -27.67 22.15
N ILE A 86 2.06 -27.21 22.76
CA ILE A 86 0.96 -26.55 22.04
C ILE A 86 1.44 -25.22 21.45
N ALA A 87 2.12 -24.39 22.24
CA ALA A 87 2.65 -23.10 21.81
C ALA A 87 3.66 -23.25 20.66
N ALA A 88 4.59 -24.20 20.76
CA ALA A 88 5.56 -24.49 19.71
C ALA A 88 4.89 -24.99 18.43
N SER A 89 3.93 -25.90 18.54
CA SER A 89 3.19 -26.44 17.39
C SER A 89 2.39 -25.35 16.68
N GLU A 90 1.68 -24.51 17.42
CA GLU A 90 0.93 -23.38 16.90
C GLU A 90 1.84 -22.36 16.22
N ALA A 91 2.99 -22.04 16.82
CA ALA A 91 3.98 -21.13 16.25
C ALA A 91 4.53 -21.66 14.93
N VAL A 92 4.94 -22.93 14.86
CA VAL A 92 5.46 -23.57 13.64
C VAL A 92 4.42 -23.54 12.52
N VAL A 93 3.16 -23.87 12.83
CA VAL A 93 2.06 -23.83 11.87
C VAL A 93 1.85 -22.41 11.33
N LEU A 94 1.77 -21.40 12.21
CA LEU A 94 1.55 -20.02 11.78
C LEU A 94 2.75 -19.41 11.04
N ILE A 95 3.98 -19.72 11.46
CA ILE A 95 5.21 -19.33 10.76
C ILE A 95 5.20 -19.93 9.35
N GLY A 96 4.97 -21.24 9.23
CA GLY A 96 4.93 -21.93 7.94
C GLY A 96 3.84 -21.39 7.03
N PHE A 97 2.62 -21.24 7.56
CA PHE A 97 1.48 -20.74 6.79
C PHE A 97 1.66 -19.28 6.37
N SER A 98 2.23 -18.43 7.25
CA SER A 98 2.56 -17.04 6.94
C SER A 98 3.68 -16.90 5.92
N LEU A 99 4.75 -17.67 6.06
CA LEU A 99 5.88 -17.66 5.14
C LEU A 99 5.42 -18.07 3.74
N LEU A 100 4.73 -19.20 3.63
CA LEU A 100 4.18 -19.67 2.35
C LEU A 100 3.20 -18.65 1.76
N GLY A 101 2.29 -18.10 2.58
CA GLY A 101 1.30 -17.12 2.13
C GLY A 101 1.88 -15.77 1.69
N ASN A 102 3.09 -15.40 2.13
CA ASN A 102 3.76 -14.17 1.68
C ASN A 102 4.71 -14.39 0.49
N VAL A 103 5.27 -15.60 0.33
CA VAL A 103 6.23 -15.91 -0.75
C VAL A 103 5.54 -16.38 -2.04
N LEU A 104 4.42 -17.08 -1.92
CA LEU A 104 3.69 -17.65 -3.05
C LEU A 104 2.78 -16.59 -3.68
N LYS A 105 2.81 -16.44 -5.01
CA LYS A 105 1.82 -15.61 -5.74
C LYS A 105 0.66 -16.49 -6.25
N PRO A 106 -0.58 -15.98 -6.26
CA PRO A 106 -1.73 -16.71 -6.81
C PRO A 106 -1.59 -17.03 -8.31
N ASP A 107 -0.85 -16.18 -9.03
CA ASP A 107 -0.67 -16.22 -10.49
C ASP A 107 0.52 -17.09 -10.94
N ASP A 108 1.40 -17.54 -10.02
CA ASP A 108 2.52 -18.47 -10.31
C ASP A 108 2.02 -19.91 -10.66
N GLY A 109 0.70 -20.04 -10.85
CA GLY A 109 -0.14 -21.23 -10.71
C GLY A 109 -0.44 -22.05 -11.96
N VAL A 110 -0.48 -21.40 -13.13
CA VAL A 110 -1.38 -21.81 -14.23
C VAL A 110 -1.02 -23.15 -14.91
N GLN A 111 0.20 -23.68 -14.72
CA GLN A 111 0.65 -24.87 -15.46
C GLN A 111 0.85 -26.18 -14.65
N ASN A 112 0.58 -26.24 -13.33
CA ASN A 112 0.88 -27.48 -12.56
C ASN A 112 -0.16 -27.84 -11.48
N LYS A 113 -0.46 -29.13 -11.24
CA LYS A 113 -1.46 -29.56 -10.22
C LYS A 113 -0.98 -29.38 -8.77
N PHE A 114 0.33 -29.49 -8.51
CA PHE A 114 0.96 -29.14 -7.22
C PHE A 114 0.82 -27.66 -6.84
N ASN A 115 0.28 -26.82 -7.74
CA ASN A 115 0.03 -25.41 -7.50
C ASN A 115 -1.32 -25.11 -6.82
N THR A 116 -2.26 -26.06 -6.72
CA THR A 116 -3.56 -25.79 -6.09
C THR A 116 -3.44 -25.52 -4.60
N PHE A 117 -2.65 -26.32 -3.87
CA PHE A 117 -2.38 -26.10 -2.45
C PHE A 117 -1.63 -24.78 -2.20
N LYS A 118 -0.61 -24.48 -3.03
CA LYS A 118 0.14 -23.21 -2.97
C LYS A 118 -0.77 -22.00 -3.20
N ARG A 119 -1.63 -22.07 -4.23
CA ARG A 119 -2.64 -21.05 -4.53
C ARG A 119 -3.64 -20.91 -3.38
N TYR A 120 -4.09 -22.03 -2.81
CA TYR A 120 -4.99 -22.04 -1.66
C TYR A 120 -4.37 -21.29 -0.47
N ILE A 121 -3.12 -21.58 -0.10
CA ILE A 121 -2.43 -20.87 0.98
C ILE A 121 -2.27 -19.38 0.65
N ALA A 122 -1.81 -19.04 -0.55
CA ALA A 122 -1.60 -17.65 -0.98
C ALA A 122 -2.91 -16.83 -0.94
N VAL A 123 -4.04 -17.46 -1.25
CA VAL A 123 -5.36 -16.83 -1.18
C VAL A 123 -5.85 -16.77 0.27
N LEU A 124 -5.73 -17.84 1.04
CA LEU A 124 -6.33 -17.98 2.37
C LEU A 124 -5.58 -17.24 3.47
N TRP A 125 -4.24 -17.29 3.49
CA TRP A 125 -3.42 -16.67 4.54
C TRP A 125 -3.78 -15.21 4.80
N PRO A 126 -3.91 -14.37 3.75
CA PRO A 126 -4.37 -13.01 3.93
C PRO A 126 -5.67 -12.94 4.77
N TYR A 127 -6.69 -13.73 4.47
CA TYR A 127 -7.97 -13.71 5.22
C TYR A 127 -7.78 -14.15 6.66
N CYS A 128 -7.09 -15.28 6.91
CA CYS A 128 -6.81 -15.76 8.26
C CYS A 128 -6.10 -14.70 9.10
N ARG A 129 -5.03 -14.11 8.56
CA ARG A 129 -4.27 -13.05 9.22
C ARG A 129 -5.15 -11.85 9.59
N ASP A 130 -6.01 -11.42 8.70
CA ASP A 130 -6.89 -10.27 8.95
C ASP A 130 -7.93 -10.57 10.01
N SER A 131 -8.49 -11.78 10.02
CA SER A 131 -9.44 -12.26 11.02
C SER A 131 -8.80 -12.30 12.42
N LEU A 132 -7.64 -12.94 12.56
CA LEU A 132 -6.90 -13.01 13.83
C LEU A 132 -6.58 -11.61 14.37
N LYS A 133 -6.16 -10.70 13.49
CA LYS A 133 -5.93 -9.30 13.86
C LYS A 133 -7.22 -8.57 14.24
N GLY A 134 -8.32 -8.82 13.52
CA GLY A 134 -9.61 -8.18 13.77
C GLY A 134 -10.15 -8.53 15.14
N LEU A 135 -10.07 -9.82 15.47
CA LEU A 135 -10.48 -10.38 16.75
C LEU A 135 -9.69 -9.74 17.90
N LYS A 136 -8.35 -9.81 17.83
CA LYS A 136 -7.48 -9.23 18.85
C LYS A 136 -7.65 -7.71 19.01
N ASN A 137 -7.66 -6.98 17.90
CA ASN A 137 -7.73 -5.52 17.94
C ASN A 137 -9.08 -5.05 18.50
N ALA A 138 -10.18 -5.72 18.14
CA ALA A 138 -11.49 -5.42 18.68
C ALA A 138 -11.52 -5.61 20.21
N TYR A 139 -11.05 -6.75 20.71
CA TYR A 139 -11.00 -7.00 22.15
C TYR A 139 -10.12 -5.98 22.88
N LYS A 140 -8.92 -5.68 22.38
CA LYS A 140 -8.03 -4.67 22.99
C LYS A 140 -8.63 -3.28 22.96
N GLY A 141 -9.30 -2.91 21.86
CA GLY A 141 -10.00 -1.64 21.74
C GLY A 141 -11.16 -1.52 22.74
N VAL A 142 -11.97 -2.58 22.87
CA VAL A 142 -13.07 -2.65 23.84
C VAL A 142 -12.55 -2.56 25.28
N ARG A 143 -11.53 -3.34 25.62
CA ARG A 143 -10.87 -3.29 26.93
C ARG A 143 -10.39 -1.87 27.25
N SER A 144 -9.68 -1.24 26.31
CA SER A 144 -9.16 0.13 26.50
C SER A 144 -10.30 1.15 26.65
N ALA A 145 -11.37 1.03 25.86
CA ALA A 145 -12.52 1.91 25.93
C ALA A 145 -13.25 1.81 27.27
N PHE A 146 -13.49 0.59 27.77
CA PHE A 146 -14.10 0.38 29.08
C PHE A 146 -13.21 0.82 30.23
N GLN A 147 -11.89 0.60 30.15
CA GLN A 147 -10.95 1.12 31.15
C GLN A 147 -11.01 2.66 31.23
N VAL A 148 -11.08 3.33 30.09
CA VAL A 148 -11.27 4.79 30.06
C VAL A 148 -12.64 5.17 30.61
N ALA A 149 -13.71 4.47 30.23
CA ALA A 149 -15.06 4.73 30.74
C ALA A 149 -15.17 4.54 32.25
N ASN A 150 -14.54 3.51 32.82
CA ASN A 150 -14.47 3.27 34.26
C ASN A 150 -13.85 4.47 34.99
N ALA A 151 -12.79 5.05 34.43
CA ALA A 151 -12.14 6.23 35.00
C ALA A 151 -13.05 7.48 35.01
N PHE A 152 -14.00 7.59 34.08
CA PHE A 152 -14.95 8.70 34.03
C PHE A 152 -16.21 8.48 34.87
N VAL A 153 -16.80 7.28 34.81
CA VAL A 153 -18.08 6.97 35.45
C VAL A 153 -17.90 6.54 36.91
N GLY A 154 -16.71 6.08 37.29
CA GLY A 154 -16.44 5.55 38.63
C GLY A 154 -17.10 4.19 38.89
N GLN A 155 -17.62 3.53 37.85
CA GLN A 155 -18.23 2.20 37.92
C GLN A 155 -17.29 1.15 37.31
N ASP A 156 -17.33 -0.07 37.85
CA ASP A 156 -16.60 -1.20 37.28
C ASP A 156 -17.38 -1.81 36.11
N LEU A 157 -16.97 -1.49 34.87
CA LEU A 157 -17.51 -2.07 33.64
C LEU A 157 -16.69 -3.26 33.13
N ASN A 158 -15.79 -3.84 33.93
CA ASN A 158 -14.91 -4.94 33.49
C ASN A 158 -15.71 -6.16 33.03
N PHE A 159 -16.86 -6.44 33.67
CA PHE A 159 -17.75 -7.54 33.29
C PHE A 159 -18.31 -7.42 31.86
N LEU A 160 -18.33 -6.21 31.27
CA LEU A 160 -18.77 -5.98 29.89
C LEU A 160 -17.65 -6.20 28.85
N ILE A 161 -16.38 -6.19 29.27
CA ILE A 161 -15.24 -6.31 28.35
C ILE A 161 -15.31 -7.60 27.54
N LEU A 162 -15.59 -8.73 28.21
CA LEU A 162 -15.65 -10.04 27.57
C LEU A 162 -16.81 -10.16 26.56
N PRO A 163 -18.10 -9.99 26.94
CA PRO A 163 -19.21 -10.16 26.00
C PRO A 163 -19.15 -9.16 24.84
N THR A 164 -18.83 -7.90 25.11
CA THR A 164 -18.70 -6.88 24.06
C THR A 164 -17.47 -7.13 23.17
N GLY A 165 -16.35 -7.55 23.77
CA GLY A 165 -15.11 -7.86 23.05
C GLY A 165 -15.27 -9.04 22.09
N LEU A 166 -15.97 -10.11 22.51
CA LEU A 166 -16.27 -11.26 21.66
C LEU A 166 -17.25 -10.90 20.54
N LEU A 167 -18.33 -10.17 20.87
CA LEU A 167 -19.32 -9.75 19.88
C LEU A 167 -18.71 -8.87 18.79
N LEU A 168 -18.01 -7.80 19.19
CA LEU A 168 -17.33 -6.90 18.25
C LEU A 168 -16.15 -7.61 17.56
N GLY A 169 -15.49 -8.54 18.24
CA GLY A 169 -14.48 -9.41 17.62
C GLY A 169 -15.03 -10.24 16.46
N GLY A 170 -16.16 -10.91 16.67
CA GLY A 170 -16.84 -11.69 15.63
C GLY A 170 -17.30 -10.83 14.45
N ILE A 171 -17.91 -9.68 14.73
CA ILE A 171 -18.32 -8.71 13.69
C ILE A 171 -17.08 -8.21 12.91
N SER A 172 -15.98 -7.91 13.60
CA SER A 172 -14.71 -7.48 12.99
C SER A 172 -14.12 -8.54 12.05
N VAL A 173 -14.21 -9.82 12.40
CA VAL A 173 -13.80 -10.93 11.52
C VAL A 173 -14.66 -10.96 10.25
N LEU A 174 -15.98 -10.98 10.40
CA LEU A 174 -16.91 -11.02 9.26
C LEU A 174 -16.71 -9.81 8.34
N ASN A 175 -16.58 -8.63 8.93
CA ASN A 175 -16.36 -7.39 8.21
C ASN A 175 -15.06 -7.41 7.40
N ARG A 176 -13.96 -7.88 7.98
CA ARG A 176 -12.65 -7.96 7.31
C ARG A 176 -12.64 -8.99 6.19
N ILE A 177 -13.28 -10.15 6.36
CA ILE A 177 -13.41 -11.17 5.32
C ILE A 177 -14.18 -10.59 4.12
N TRP A 178 -15.35 -9.99 4.40
CA TRP A 178 -16.20 -9.41 3.37
C TRP A 178 -15.49 -8.26 2.64
N TYR A 179 -14.96 -7.27 3.37
CA TYR A 179 -14.32 -6.11 2.76
C TYR A 179 -13.06 -6.48 1.98
N ARG A 180 -12.31 -7.49 2.42
CA ARG A 180 -11.18 -8.01 1.65
C ARG A 180 -11.62 -8.60 0.32
N SER A 181 -12.72 -9.34 0.28
CA SER A 181 -13.29 -9.86 -0.97
C SER A 181 -13.58 -8.71 -1.94
N VAL A 182 -14.29 -7.69 -1.45
CA VAL A 182 -14.60 -6.47 -2.22
C VAL A 182 -13.33 -5.79 -2.74
N ARG A 183 -12.32 -5.60 -1.89
CA ARG A 183 -11.04 -5.00 -2.30
C ARG A 183 -10.30 -5.84 -3.35
N ASN A 184 -10.31 -7.16 -3.22
CA ASN A 184 -9.67 -8.05 -4.18
C ASN A 184 -10.38 -8.03 -5.54
N GLU A 185 -11.71 -7.99 -5.54
CA GLU A 185 -12.51 -7.85 -6.76
C GLU A 185 -12.16 -6.56 -7.52
N ARG A 186 -12.09 -5.42 -6.81
CA ARG A 186 -11.71 -4.13 -7.40
C ARG A 186 -10.31 -4.11 -7.96
N LYS A 187 -9.34 -4.72 -7.25
CA LYS A 187 -7.99 -4.90 -7.78
C LYS A 187 -7.99 -5.72 -9.08
N GLY A 188 -8.81 -6.77 -9.15
CA GLY A 188 -9.02 -7.55 -10.36
C GLY A 188 -9.59 -6.71 -11.51
N ILE A 189 -10.60 -5.88 -11.23
CA ILE A 189 -11.21 -4.95 -12.20
C ILE A 189 -10.19 -3.93 -12.70
N ASN A 190 -9.44 -3.27 -11.80
CA ASN A 190 -8.39 -2.31 -12.17
C ASN A 190 -7.29 -2.96 -13.02
N LYS A 191 -6.82 -4.15 -12.65
CA LYS A 191 -5.83 -4.91 -13.44
C LYS A 191 -6.37 -5.26 -14.83
N ALA A 192 -7.65 -5.59 -14.93
CA ALA A 192 -8.30 -5.88 -16.22
C ALA A 192 -8.42 -4.64 -17.10
N TYR A 193 -8.82 -3.48 -16.55
CA TYR A 193 -8.86 -2.20 -17.27
C TYR A 193 -7.47 -1.79 -17.75
N LYS A 194 -6.44 -1.92 -16.91
CA LYS A 194 -5.07 -1.62 -17.29
C LYS A 194 -4.61 -2.49 -18.46
N LYS A 195 -4.87 -3.79 -18.42
CA LYS A 195 -4.55 -4.71 -19.52
C LYS A 195 -5.30 -4.36 -20.80
N ILE A 196 -6.58 -3.99 -20.71
CA ILE A 196 -7.37 -3.59 -21.88
C ILE A 196 -6.85 -2.26 -22.44
N LEU A 197 -6.48 -1.32 -21.57
CA LEU A 197 -5.89 -0.05 -21.99
C LEU A 197 -4.59 -0.28 -22.78
N GLU A 198 -3.70 -1.13 -22.28
CA GLU A 198 -2.46 -1.54 -22.98
C GLU A 198 -2.80 -2.17 -24.35
N GLN A 199 -3.74 -3.12 -24.39
CA GLN A 199 -4.18 -3.75 -25.64
C GLN A 199 -4.77 -2.76 -26.64
N ILE A 200 -5.58 -1.80 -26.17
CA ILE A 200 -6.13 -0.75 -27.02
C ILE A 200 -4.99 0.12 -27.52
N GLN A 201 -4.02 0.51 -26.69
CA GLN A 201 -2.88 1.35 -27.10
C GLN A 201 -2.01 0.67 -28.14
N ASP A 202 -1.71 -0.62 -27.98
CA ASP A 202 -0.86 -1.40 -28.89
C ASP A 202 -1.53 -1.75 -30.22
N ALA A 203 -2.88 -1.70 -30.30
CA ALA A 203 -3.60 -2.02 -31.52
C ALA A 203 -3.36 -1.00 -32.65
N GLU A 204 -3.03 -1.46 -33.85
CA GLU A 204 -2.80 -0.58 -35.01
C GLU A 204 -4.10 0.08 -35.53
N SER A 205 -5.22 -0.64 -35.47
CA SER A 205 -6.57 -0.13 -35.79
C SER A 205 -7.66 -0.83 -34.97
N LEU A 206 -8.84 -0.22 -34.86
CA LEU A 206 -10.03 -0.71 -34.16
C LEU A 206 -10.68 -1.89 -34.89
N ASP A 207 -10.59 -1.94 -36.21
CA ASP A 207 -11.07 -3.09 -37.00
C ASP A 207 -10.29 -4.38 -36.66
N LYS A 208 -9.03 -4.25 -36.22
CA LYS A 208 -8.21 -5.35 -35.73
C LYS A 208 -8.43 -5.63 -34.24
N LEU A 209 -9.20 -4.80 -33.54
CA LEU A 209 -9.52 -5.00 -32.13
C LEU A 209 -10.52 -6.16 -32.01
N ASP A 210 -10.10 -7.24 -31.34
CA ASP A 210 -10.93 -8.44 -31.17
C ASP A 210 -12.28 -8.06 -30.52
N LYS A 211 -13.39 -8.54 -31.09
CA LYS A 211 -14.75 -8.39 -30.53
C LYS A 211 -14.79 -8.77 -29.03
N LYS A 212 -13.94 -9.72 -28.62
CA LYS A 212 -13.77 -10.12 -27.21
C LYS A 212 -13.36 -8.96 -26.28
N ILE A 213 -12.66 -7.94 -26.78
CA ILE A 213 -12.26 -6.77 -25.98
C ILE A 213 -13.49 -5.92 -25.64
N TYR A 214 -14.38 -5.71 -26.61
CA TYR A 214 -15.65 -4.99 -26.39
C TYR A 214 -16.56 -5.75 -25.43
N ASP A 215 -16.72 -7.07 -25.61
CA ASP A 215 -17.52 -7.91 -24.70
C ASP A 215 -16.97 -7.83 -23.26
N LYS A 216 -15.64 -7.86 -23.12
CA LYS A 216 -14.97 -7.75 -21.82
C LYS A 216 -15.12 -6.35 -21.19
N LEU A 217 -15.10 -5.29 -21.99
CA LEU A 217 -15.38 -3.93 -21.49
C LEU A 217 -16.81 -3.84 -20.93
N LEU A 218 -17.79 -4.42 -21.64
CA LEU A 218 -19.19 -4.44 -21.21
C LEU A 218 -19.37 -5.27 -19.92
N GLU A 219 -18.69 -6.41 -19.81
CA GLU A 219 -18.63 -7.21 -18.57
C GLU A 219 -18.06 -6.41 -17.39
N LEU A 220 -16.94 -5.70 -17.59
CA LEU A 220 -16.31 -4.89 -16.54
C LEU A 220 -17.19 -3.70 -16.12
N GLN A 221 -17.91 -3.09 -17.07
CA GLN A 221 -18.89 -2.05 -16.76
C GLN A 221 -20.02 -2.59 -15.87
N GLY A 222 -20.52 -3.80 -16.15
CA GLY A 222 -21.49 -4.49 -15.30
C GLY A 222 -20.97 -4.72 -13.88
N LYS A 223 -19.71 -5.13 -13.73
CA LYS A 223 -19.06 -5.29 -12.42
C LYS A 223 -18.90 -3.97 -11.67
N ILE A 224 -18.53 -2.88 -12.34
CA ILE A 224 -18.50 -1.55 -11.71
C ILE A 224 -19.89 -1.14 -11.22
N GLN A 225 -20.95 -1.41 -11.98
CA GLN A 225 -22.31 -1.11 -11.56
C GLN A 225 -22.71 -1.92 -10.31
N GLN A 226 -22.30 -3.19 -10.23
CA GLN A 226 -22.47 -4.00 -9.02
C GLN A 226 -21.70 -3.43 -7.82
N GLN A 227 -20.46 -2.95 -8.02
CA GLN A 227 -19.69 -2.28 -6.98
C GLN A 227 -20.36 -1.00 -6.48
N LYS A 228 -21.01 -0.25 -7.38
CA LYS A 228 -21.82 0.93 -7.02
C LYS A 228 -22.99 0.56 -6.12
N ASN A 229 -23.66 -0.56 -6.39
CA ASN A 229 -24.76 -1.06 -5.55
C ASN A 229 -24.27 -1.50 -4.15
N ASN A 230 -23.03 -2.00 -4.06
CA ASN A 230 -22.40 -2.39 -2.79
C ASN A 230 -21.79 -1.21 -2.01
N LEU A 231 -21.82 0.01 -2.55
CA LEU A 231 -21.20 1.20 -1.95
C LEU A 231 -21.66 1.48 -0.51
N PRO A 232 -22.96 1.45 -0.16
CA PRO A 232 -23.40 1.75 1.20
C PRO A 232 -22.81 0.76 2.22
N MET A 233 -22.75 -0.51 1.85
CA MET A 233 -22.17 -1.57 2.69
C MET A 233 -20.65 -1.41 2.82
N ALA A 234 -19.96 -1.01 1.75
CA ALA A 234 -18.51 -0.79 1.77
C ALA A 234 -18.13 0.41 2.65
N VAL A 235 -18.91 1.49 2.59
CA VAL A 235 -18.76 2.66 3.46
C VAL A 235 -19.03 2.29 4.91
N LEU A 236 -20.11 1.55 5.21
CA LEU A 236 -20.41 1.08 6.56
C LEU A 236 -19.30 0.17 7.11
N SER A 237 -18.76 -0.70 6.27
CA SER A 237 -17.65 -1.59 6.60
C SER A 237 -16.37 -0.82 6.94
N GLN A 238 -16.05 0.25 6.20
CA GLN A 238 -14.91 1.11 6.51
C GLN A 238 -15.15 1.98 7.74
N PHE A 239 -16.36 2.49 7.93
CA PHE A 239 -16.74 3.18 9.15
C PHE A 239 -16.48 2.30 10.38
N TYR A 240 -17.00 1.07 10.35
CA TYR A 240 -16.80 0.10 11.42
C TYR A 240 -15.31 -0.26 11.61
N SER A 241 -14.56 -0.47 10.53
CA SER A 241 -13.12 -0.75 10.61
C SER A 241 -12.35 0.40 11.24
N GLY A 242 -12.68 1.64 10.86
CA GLY A 242 -12.11 2.85 11.44
C GLY A 242 -12.42 2.98 12.93
N PHE A 243 -13.67 2.69 13.32
CA PHE A 243 -14.07 2.68 14.73
C PHE A 243 -13.26 1.66 15.54
N ILE A 244 -13.22 0.39 15.14
CA ILE A 244 -12.46 -0.65 15.87
C ILE A 244 -10.96 -0.35 15.92
N ASP A 245 -10.35 0.04 14.80
CA ASP A 245 -8.92 0.37 14.75
C ASP A 245 -8.60 1.60 15.62
N SER A 246 -9.51 2.60 15.67
CA SER A 246 -9.32 3.82 16.47
C SER A 246 -9.36 3.56 17.98
N LEU A 247 -10.27 2.69 18.45
CA LEU A 247 -10.31 2.28 19.85
C LEU A 247 -9.01 1.62 20.28
N TYR A 248 -8.42 0.79 19.41
CA TYR A 248 -7.14 0.17 19.69
C TYR A 248 -5.97 1.18 19.68
N LEU A 249 -5.87 2.00 18.64
CA LEU A 249 -4.69 2.85 18.42
C LEU A 249 -4.64 4.11 19.29
N TYR A 250 -5.78 4.70 19.62
CA TYR A 250 -5.83 6.03 20.23
C TYR A 250 -6.31 6.00 21.67
N MET A 251 -7.28 5.15 22.01
CA MET A 251 -7.70 5.00 23.41
C MET A 251 -6.67 4.22 24.23
N GLY A 252 -5.97 3.27 23.61
CA GLY A 252 -4.88 2.52 24.27
C GLY A 252 -3.69 3.39 24.71
N VAL A 253 -3.45 4.53 24.03
CA VAL A 253 -2.38 5.48 24.40
C VAL A 253 -2.67 6.16 25.73
N VAL A 254 -3.94 6.45 26.02
CA VAL A 254 -4.35 7.12 27.26
C VAL A 254 -4.17 6.18 28.47
N GLY A 255 -4.28 4.86 28.26
CA GLY A 255 -4.01 3.85 29.29
C GLY A 255 -2.52 3.54 29.51
N ALA A 256 -1.60 4.14 28.75
CA ALA A 256 -0.18 3.79 28.80
C ALA A 256 0.58 4.44 29.98
N ALA A 257 0.01 5.46 30.64
CA ALA A 257 0.60 6.11 31.79
C ALA A 257 -0.48 6.50 32.80
N SER A 258 -0.15 6.44 34.09
CA SER A 258 -0.96 7.05 35.14
C SER A 258 -0.82 8.57 35.05
N MET A 259 -1.94 9.28 34.99
CA MET A 259 -1.96 10.74 34.81
C MET A 259 -2.90 11.39 35.81
N ALA A 260 -2.62 12.65 36.14
CA ALA A 260 -3.57 13.47 36.90
C ALA A 260 -4.91 13.57 36.14
N PRO A 261 -6.07 13.54 36.83
CA PRO A 261 -7.38 13.53 36.18
C PRO A 261 -7.58 14.63 35.13
N PRO A 262 -7.17 15.90 35.33
CA PRO A 262 -7.36 16.95 34.31
C PRO A 262 -6.62 16.66 32.98
N VAL A 263 -5.43 16.06 33.08
CA VAL A 263 -4.63 15.69 31.90
C VAL A 263 -5.26 14.52 31.18
N PHE A 264 -5.72 13.51 31.93
CA PHE A 264 -6.44 12.36 31.39
C PHE A 264 -7.69 12.77 30.61
N ILE A 265 -8.49 13.69 31.16
CA ILE A 265 -9.70 14.23 30.52
C ILE A 265 -9.34 14.92 29.21
N THR A 266 -8.33 15.81 29.24
CA THR A 266 -7.90 16.57 28.06
C THR A 266 -7.42 15.65 26.94
N LEU A 267 -6.60 14.65 27.27
CA LEU A 267 -6.10 13.68 26.29
C LEU A 267 -7.22 12.80 25.73
N SER A 268 -8.19 12.42 26.56
CA SER A 268 -9.37 11.67 26.11
C SER A 268 -10.16 12.46 25.06
N VAL A 269 -10.35 13.77 25.24
CA VAL A 269 -10.99 14.64 24.24
C VAL A 269 -10.20 14.66 22.94
N CYS A 270 -8.87 14.82 23.00
CA CYS A 270 -8.02 14.74 21.82
C CYS A 270 -8.13 13.39 21.11
N CYS A 271 -8.14 12.28 21.85
CA CYS A 271 -8.29 10.94 21.29
C CYS A 271 -9.65 10.72 20.62
N VAL A 272 -10.73 11.35 21.11
CA VAL A 272 -12.04 11.35 20.44
C VAL A 272 -11.95 12.08 19.10
N ILE A 273 -11.31 13.26 19.04
CA ILE A 273 -11.12 14.00 17.79
C ILE A 273 -10.32 13.16 16.78
N ILE A 274 -9.22 12.55 17.23
CA ILE A 274 -8.39 11.68 16.39
C ILE A 274 -9.17 10.44 15.93
N THR A 275 -10.04 9.90 16.78
CA THR A 275 -10.93 8.77 16.44
C THR A 275 -11.90 9.15 15.32
N ILE A 276 -12.56 10.31 15.43
CA ILE A 276 -13.44 10.83 14.37
C ILE A 276 -12.64 11.02 13.07
N ALA A 277 -11.44 11.59 13.17
CA ALA A 277 -10.56 11.77 12.02
C ALA A 277 -10.20 10.43 11.35
N CYS A 278 -9.90 9.40 12.15
CA CYS A 278 -9.59 8.06 11.66
C CYS A 278 -10.78 7.45 10.91
N ILE A 279 -11.98 7.54 11.46
CA ILE A 279 -13.21 7.06 10.82
C ILE A 279 -13.44 7.81 9.49
N ALA A 280 -13.34 9.14 9.50
CA ALA A 280 -13.49 9.95 8.31
C ALA A 280 -12.46 9.59 7.22
N SER A 281 -11.21 9.35 7.63
CA SER A 281 -10.14 8.92 6.73
C SER A 281 -10.40 7.53 6.12
N ARG A 282 -10.89 6.57 6.90
CA ARG A 282 -11.25 5.22 6.37
C ARG A 282 -12.39 5.27 5.38
N VAL A 283 -13.42 6.05 5.68
CA VAL A 283 -14.53 6.28 4.76
C VAL A 283 -14.04 6.98 3.48
N TYR A 284 -13.11 7.94 3.62
CA TYR A 284 -12.48 8.60 2.47
C TYR A 284 -11.63 7.64 1.62
N GLU A 285 -10.88 6.71 2.23
CA GLU A 285 -10.13 5.67 1.50
C GLU A 285 -11.05 4.82 0.62
N GLU A 286 -12.27 4.50 1.07
CA GLU A 286 -13.27 3.80 0.25
C GLU A 286 -13.71 4.65 -0.93
N PHE A 287 -14.02 5.93 -0.70
CA PHE A 287 -14.41 6.84 -1.79
C PHE A 287 -13.28 7.01 -2.82
N GLU A 288 -12.03 7.09 -2.39
CA GLU A 288 -10.89 7.17 -3.29
C GLU A 288 -10.71 5.88 -4.10
N ALA A 289 -10.87 4.70 -3.49
CA ALA A 289 -10.81 3.43 -4.21
C ALA A 289 -11.89 3.31 -5.30
N GLN A 290 -13.08 3.86 -5.04
CA GLN A 290 -14.16 3.95 -6.04
C GLN A 290 -13.84 4.95 -7.14
N ARG A 291 -13.29 6.12 -6.76
CA ARG A 291 -12.83 7.13 -7.71
C ARG A 291 -11.77 6.56 -8.65
N GLU A 292 -10.82 5.78 -8.13
CA GLU A 292 -9.78 5.12 -8.93
C GLU A 292 -10.36 4.20 -10.00
N LEU A 293 -11.37 3.39 -9.66
CA LEU A 293 -12.08 2.54 -10.64
C LEU A 293 -12.75 3.37 -11.73
N LYS A 294 -13.42 4.47 -11.33
CA LYS A 294 -14.09 5.38 -12.27
C LYS A 294 -13.08 6.05 -13.20
N VAL A 295 -11.97 6.55 -12.66
CA VAL A 295 -10.88 7.14 -13.43
C VAL A 295 -10.30 6.15 -14.43
N ASN A 296 -10.03 4.91 -14.03
CA ASN A 296 -9.51 3.89 -14.94
C ASN A 296 -10.50 3.56 -16.06
N LYS A 297 -11.79 3.44 -15.74
CA LYS A 297 -12.84 3.26 -16.74
C LYS A 297 -12.87 4.41 -17.74
N ILE A 298 -12.96 5.66 -17.26
CA ILE A 298 -13.03 6.85 -18.13
C ILE A 298 -11.77 6.96 -18.97
N LYS A 299 -10.60 6.67 -18.41
CA LYS A 299 -9.33 6.67 -19.13
C LYS A 299 -9.33 5.68 -20.29
N THR A 300 -9.79 4.45 -20.06
CA THR A 300 -9.93 3.46 -21.13
C THR A 300 -10.94 3.89 -22.20
N GLU A 301 -12.09 4.44 -21.80
CA GLU A 301 -13.09 4.98 -22.73
C GLU A 301 -12.56 6.16 -23.55
N LEU A 302 -11.78 7.06 -22.93
CA LEU A 302 -11.19 8.22 -23.59
C LEU A 302 -10.17 7.81 -24.64
N VAL A 303 -9.30 6.85 -24.32
CA VAL A 303 -8.31 6.31 -25.29
C VAL A 303 -9.00 5.58 -26.43
N LEU A 304 -10.07 4.83 -26.15
CA LEU A 304 -10.87 4.19 -27.19
C LEU A 304 -11.50 5.24 -28.14
N CYS A 305 -12.15 6.27 -27.57
CA CYS A 305 -12.72 7.37 -28.36
C CYS A 305 -11.65 8.15 -29.15
N SER A 306 -10.46 8.33 -28.59
CA SER A 306 -9.33 8.93 -29.30
C SER A 306 -8.95 8.11 -30.53
N LYS A 307 -8.89 6.77 -30.43
CA LYS A 307 -8.59 5.93 -31.59
C LYS A 307 -9.70 5.98 -32.64
N GLU A 308 -10.95 5.94 -32.20
CA GLU A 308 -12.11 6.03 -33.09
C GLU A 308 -12.12 7.36 -33.85
N LEU A 309 -11.79 8.45 -33.16
CA LEU A 309 -11.67 9.76 -33.78
C LEU A 309 -10.55 9.79 -34.83
N LYS A 310 -9.38 9.22 -34.54
CA LYS A 310 -8.25 9.19 -35.47
C LYS A 310 -8.57 8.39 -36.74
N GLU A 311 -9.22 7.23 -36.61
CA GLU A 311 -9.60 6.42 -37.76
C GLU A 311 -10.64 7.09 -38.65
N ARG A 312 -11.66 7.70 -38.05
CA ARG A 312 -12.67 8.46 -38.82
C ARG A 312 -12.06 9.68 -39.51
N LEU A 313 -11.07 10.33 -38.89
CA LEU A 313 -10.31 11.40 -39.54
C LEU A 313 -9.48 10.87 -40.72
N ALA A 314 -8.84 9.71 -40.58
CA ALA A 314 -8.11 9.06 -41.66
C ALA A 314 -9.02 8.66 -42.84
N GLU A 315 -10.21 8.10 -42.57
CA GLU A 315 -11.22 7.77 -43.59
C GLU A 315 -11.66 9.00 -44.40
N LEU A 316 -11.83 10.14 -43.71
CA LEU A 316 -12.19 11.40 -44.34
C LEU A 316 -11.08 11.96 -45.22
N GLN A 317 -9.81 11.75 -44.85
CA GLN A 317 -8.67 12.11 -45.69
C GLN A 317 -8.69 11.36 -47.01
N VAL A 318 -8.77 10.03 -46.94
CA VAL A 318 -8.77 9.15 -48.12
C VAL A 318 -9.96 9.47 -49.03
N SER A 319 -11.10 9.83 -48.44
CA SER A 319 -12.30 10.23 -49.18
C SER A 319 -12.18 11.62 -49.82
N SER A 320 -11.40 12.54 -49.24
CA SER A 320 -11.17 13.89 -49.77
C SER A 320 -10.17 13.91 -50.93
N GLU A 321 -9.29 12.91 -51.03
CA GLU A 321 -8.31 12.76 -52.13
C GLU A 321 -8.93 12.15 -53.41
N GLN A 322 -10.18 11.65 -53.34
CA GLN A 322 -10.90 11.12 -54.50
C GLN A 322 -11.66 12.20 -55.30
N PRO A 323 -11.73 12.10 -56.64
CA PRO A 323 -12.33 13.14 -57.49
C PRO A 323 -13.83 13.36 -57.22
N VAL A 324 -14.21 14.65 -57.24
CA VAL A 324 -15.45 15.28 -56.77
C VAL A 324 -16.77 14.68 -57.31
N SER A 325 -16.75 13.85 -58.36
CA SER A 325 -17.98 13.35 -58.99
C SER A 325 -18.72 12.21 -58.26
N LYS A 326 -18.16 11.66 -57.17
CA LYS A 326 -18.80 10.59 -56.36
C LYS A 326 -18.72 10.79 -54.84
N ALA A 327 -18.35 11.97 -54.35
CA ALA A 327 -18.20 12.20 -52.92
C ALA A 327 -19.56 12.16 -52.18
N PRO A 328 -19.81 11.17 -51.29
CA PRO A 328 -21.04 11.15 -50.51
C PRO A 328 -21.01 12.30 -49.50
N LYS A 329 -22.02 13.19 -49.52
CA LYS A 329 -22.26 14.27 -48.54
C LYS A 329 -22.61 13.75 -47.12
N THR A 330 -22.42 12.48 -46.85
CA THR A 330 -22.97 11.77 -45.69
C THR A 330 -21.86 11.08 -44.92
N ASN A 331 -21.24 11.81 -43.98
CA ASN A 331 -20.71 11.26 -42.70
C ASN A 331 -20.10 12.32 -41.75
N ARG A 332 -20.45 13.62 -41.88
CA ARG A 332 -19.97 14.65 -40.93
C ARG A 332 -20.66 14.62 -39.56
N LYS A 333 -21.91 14.15 -39.49
CA LYS A 333 -22.67 13.99 -38.23
C LYS A 333 -21.99 13.00 -37.25
N PRO A 334 -21.63 11.76 -37.65
CA PRO A 334 -21.01 10.81 -36.73
C PRO A 334 -19.64 11.27 -36.18
N LEU A 335 -18.86 12.03 -36.96
CA LEU A 335 -17.58 12.57 -36.46
C LEU A 335 -17.78 13.63 -35.36
N LYS A 336 -18.76 14.52 -35.53
CA LYS A 336 -19.09 15.54 -34.52
C LYS A 336 -19.55 14.89 -33.22
N ASP A 337 -20.31 13.80 -33.32
CA ASP A 337 -20.79 13.05 -32.16
C ASP A 337 -19.63 12.37 -31.41
N ILE A 338 -18.67 11.75 -32.13
CA ILE A 338 -17.45 11.17 -31.54
C ILE A 338 -16.59 12.24 -30.89
N LEU A 339 -16.41 13.39 -31.54
CA LEU A 339 -15.66 14.52 -30.97
C LEU A 339 -16.31 15.03 -29.67
N ASN A 340 -17.64 15.22 -29.67
CA ASN A 340 -18.36 15.67 -28.49
C ASN A 340 -18.20 14.65 -27.34
N LYS A 341 -18.30 13.36 -27.65
CA LYS A 341 -18.07 12.28 -26.68
C LYS A 341 -16.64 12.28 -26.14
N PHE A 342 -15.65 12.55 -27.00
CA PHE A 342 -14.24 12.69 -26.59
C PHE A 342 -14.06 13.88 -25.61
N ILE A 343 -14.61 15.05 -25.94
CA ILE A 343 -14.55 16.25 -25.09
C ILE A 343 -15.25 16.00 -23.76
N GLU A 344 -16.44 15.40 -23.79
CA GLU A 344 -17.21 15.04 -22.60
C GLU A 344 -16.40 14.12 -21.68
N LYS A 345 -15.81 13.05 -22.23
CA LYS A 345 -15.01 12.09 -21.46
C LYS A 345 -13.74 12.70 -20.89
N ARG A 346 -13.10 13.60 -21.62
CA ARG A 346 -11.93 14.32 -21.12
C ARG A 346 -12.29 15.27 -19.97
N ASN A 347 -13.40 16.00 -20.09
CA ASN A 347 -13.89 16.87 -19.03
C ASN A 347 -14.33 16.06 -17.79
N GLU A 348 -14.98 14.90 -18.00
CA GLU A 348 -15.31 13.96 -16.93
C GLU A 348 -14.05 13.48 -16.21
N LEU A 349 -13.01 13.10 -16.97
CA LEU A 349 -11.73 12.66 -16.41
C LEU A 349 -11.02 13.78 -15.64
N GLU A 350 -10.99 15.00 -16.19
CA GLU A 350 -10.41 16.16 -15.50
C GLU A 350 -11.15 16.41 -14.17
N HIS A 351 -12.49 16.39 -14.18
CA HIS A 351 -13.27 16.57 -12.95
C HIS A 351 -12.92 15.53 -11.89
N GLU A 352 -12.79 14.26 -12.26
CA GLU A 352 -12.46 13.17 -11.33
C GLU A 352 -10.99 13.19 -10.86
N LEU A 353 -10.06 13.71 -11.67
CA LEU A 353 -8.64 13.84 -11.30
C LEU A 353 -8.38 15.02 -10.36
N ASN A 354 -9.24 16.03 -10.36
CA ASN A 354 -9.12 17.20 -9.50
C ASN A 354 -9.75 16.98 -8.13
N LEU A 355 -8.98 17.21 -7.08
CA LEU A 355 -9.48 17.12 -5.72
C LEU A 355 -10.36 18.34 -5.38
N SER A 356 -11.59 18.10 -4.95
CA SER A 356 -12.40 19.13 -4.29
C SER A 356 -11.76 19.56 -2.97
N TYR A 357 -12.07 20.76 -2.46
CA TYR A 357 -11.52 21.21 -1.17
C TYR A 357 -11.82 20.24 -0.02
N LYS A 358 -13.01 19.61 -0.01
CA LYS A 358 -13.36 18.58 0.97
C LYS A 358 -12.47 17.35 0.82
N SER A 359 -12.25 16.89 -0.41
CA SER A 359 -11.36 15.76 -0.73
C SER A 359 -9.91 16.06 -0.37
N ALA A 360 -9.44 17.29 -0.62
CA ALA A 360 -8.10 17.74 -0.27
C ALA A 360 -7.91 17.79 1.26
N ALA A 361 -8.89 18.32 2.01
CA ALA A 361 -8.86 18.31 3.47
C ALA A 361 -8.81 16.88 4.04
N LEU A 362 -9.64 15.97 3.51
CA LEU A 362 -9.64 14.55 3.93
C LEU A 362 -8.35 13.82 3.55
N SER A 363 -7.77 14.14 2.39
CA SER A 363 -6.44 13.63 1.99
C SER A 363 -5.35 14.11 2.96
N GLY A 364 -5.36 15.40 3.31
CA GLY A 364 -4.43 15.94 4.31
C GLY A 364 -4.63 15.32 5.70
N LEU A 365 -5.88 15.07 6.09
CA LEU A 365 -6.20 14.39 7.34
C LEU A 365 -5.64 12.96 7.36
N ARG A 366 -5.78 12.21 6.25
CA ARG A 366 -5.19 10.89 6.10
C ARG A 366 -3.67 10.91 6.24
N ASP A 367 -3.01 11.85 5.56
CA ASP A 367 -1.56 11.96 5.61
C ASP A 367 -1.08 12.38 7.01
N GLY A 368 -1.84 13.24 7.70
CA GLY A 368 -1.62 13.60 9.11
C GLY A 368 -1.80 12.41 10.07
N LEU A 369 -2.79 11.55 9.85
CA LEU A 369 -2.95 10.30 10.61
C LEU A 369 -1.81 9.33 10.35
N ALA A 370 -1.33 9.25 9.10
CA ALA A 370 -0.15 8.44 8.77
C ALA A 370 1.09 8.96 9.52
N ALA A 371 1.32 10.28 9.57
CA ALA A 371 2.38 10.88 10.38
C ALA A 371 2.21 10.57 11.88
N TYR A 372 0.99 10.74 12.41
CA TYR A 372 0.70 10.45 13.81
C TYR A 372 0.90 8.96 14.16
N SER A 373 0.63 8.06 13.22
CA SER A 373 0.88 6.63 13.40
C SER A 373 2.37 6.30 13.53
N VAL A 374 3.26 7.09 12.92
CA VAL A 374 4.71 7.00 13.13
C VAL A 374 5.06 7.44 14.55
N ILE A 375 4.56 8.61 14.97
CA ILE A 375 4.83 9.17 16.31
C ILE A 375 4.36 8.22 17.40
N THR A 376 3.15 7.69 17.30
CA THR A 376 2.64 6.68 18.24
C THR A 376 3.47 5.40 18.23
N SER A 377 3.93 4.94 17.05
CA SER A 377 4.84 3.78 16.99
C SER A 377 6.20 4.07 17.65
N MET A 378 6.74 5.28 17.51
CA MET A 378 7.94 5.72 18.23
C MET A 378 7.71 5.75 19.74
N MET A 379 6.57 6.27 20.18
CA MET A 379 6.18 6.28 21.60
C MET A 379 6.09 4.86 22.16
N PHE A 380 5.47 3.92 21.45
CA PHE A 380 5.42 2.52 21.88
C PHE A 380 6.80 1.85 21.87
N ALA A 381 7.66 2.16 20.90
CA ALA A 381 9.04 1.67 20.89
C ALA A 381 9.83 2.21 22.10
N ALA A 382 9.67 3.50 22.42
CA ALA A 382 10.24 4.10 23.62
C ALA A 382 9.69 3.43 24.88
N ALA A 383 8.37 3.23 24.98
CA ALA A 383 7.76 2.52 26.09
C ALA A 383 8.32 1.10 26.27
N THR A 384 8.57 0.37 25.17
CA THR A 384 9.26 -0.92 25.22
C THR A 384 10.68 -0.78 25.78
N ILE A 385 11.47 0.20 25.33
CA ILE A 385 12.83 0.43 25.86
C ILE A 385 12.79 0.75 27.35
N TYR A 386 11.87 1.61 27.78
CA TYR A 386 11.68 1.95 29.20
C TYR A 386 11.31 0.72 30.03
N ALA A 387 10.35 -0.08 29.55
CA ALA A 387 9.96 -1.34 30.19
C ALA A 387 11.14 -2.32 30.30
N MET A 388 11.93 -2.48 29.23
CA MET A 388 13.12 -3.32 29.22
C MET A 388 14.24 -2.80 30.15
N SER A 389 14.25 -1.49 30.44
CA SER A 389 15.20 -0.86 31.37
C SER A 389 14.68 -0.78 32.82
N PHE A 390 13.52 -1.37 33.11
CA PHE A 390 12.81 -1.26 34.39
C PHE A 390 12.56 0.18 34.84
N ALA A 391 12.47 1.11 33.89
CA ALA A 391 12.25 2.52 34.15
C ALA A 391 10.77 2.86 33.94
N ALA A 392 10.20 3.65 34.85
CA ALA A 392 8.83 4.13 34.74
C ALA A 392 8.66 4.97 33.47
N PHE A 393 7.60 4.69 32.71
CA PHE A 393 7.33 5.41 31.47
C PHE A 393 6.86 6.85 31.77
N PRO A 394 7.58 7.89 31.30
CA PRO A 394 7.23 9.25 31.68
C PRO A 394 5.92 9.73 31.03
N ALA A 395 4.99 10.23 31.84
CA ALA A 395 3.69 10.73 31.38
C ALA A 395 3.81 11.86 30.33
N PHE A 396 4.88 12.68 30.38
CA PHE A 396 5.08 13.76 29.41
C PHE A 396 5.23 13.25 27.97
N PHE A 397 5.73 12.02 27.76
CA PHE A 397 5.83 11.44 26.42
C PHE A 397 4.44 11.18 25.81
N VAL A 398 3.47 10.77 26.62
CA VAL A 398 2.07 10.60 26.18
C VAL A 398 1.49 11.95 25.77
N ILE A 399 1.66 12.98 26.61
CA ILE A 399 1.16 14.34 26.34
C ILE A 399 1.77 14.87 25.04
N ALA A 400 3.11 14.78 24.90
CA ALA A 400 3.82 15.25 23.72
C ALA A 400 3.38 14.50 22.47
N THR A 401 3.17 13.18 22.55
CA THR A 401 2.71 12.36 21.42
C THR A 401 1.34 12.81 20.94
N VAL A 402 0.37 12.98 21.84
CA VAL A 402 -0.99 13.43 21.47
C VAL A 402 -0.97 14.87 20.92
N ALA A 403 -0.20 15.77 21.53
CA ALA A 403 -0.07 17.15 21.05
C ALA A 403 0.56 17.22 19.65
N LEU A 404 1.63 16.47 19.41
CA LEU A 404 2.26 16.35 18.08
C LEU A 404 1.30 15.70 17.07
N GLY A 405 0.50 14.72 17.50
CA GLY A 405 -0.54 14.13 16.67
C GLY A 405 -1.55 15.16 16.17
N MET A 406 -2.08 15.98 17.08
CA MET A 406 -2.98 17.08 16.73
C MET A 406 -2.32 18.09 15.79
N ALA A 407 -1.06 18.46 16.05
CA ALA A 407 -0.30 19.35 15.19
C ALA A 407 -0.11 18.76 13.78
N CYS A 408 0.18 17.46 13.65
CA CYS A 408 0.28 16.78 12.36
C CYS A 408 -1.06 16.81 11.60
N LEU A 409 -2.18 16.54 12.26
CA LEU A 409 -3.50 16.58 11.60
C LEU A 409 -3.80 17.96 11.01
N VAL A 410 -3.62 19.01 11.81
CA VAL A 410 -3.86 20.40 11.36
C VAL A 410 -2.86 20.80 10.27
N GLY A 411 -1.57 20.50 10.47
CA GLY A 411 -0.51 20.86 9.54
C GLY A 411 -0.67 20.22 8.16
N PHE A 412 -0.93 18.91 8.09
CA PHE A 412 -1.12 18.22 6.80
C PHE A 412 -2.44 18.60 6.12
N MET A 413 -3.50 18.87 6.89
CA MET A 413 -4.75 19.40 6.33
C MET A 413 -4.54 20.77 5.69
N ALA A 414 -3.89 21.70 6.41
CA ALA A 414 -3.57 23.03 5.89
C ALA A 414 -2.67 22.95 4.65
N TYR A 415 -1.63 22.11 4.70
CA TYR A 415 -0.72 21.90 3.58
C TYR A 415 -1.44 21.36 2.34
N ALA A 416 -2.32 20.35 2.49
CA ALA A 416 -3.09 19.79 1.39
C ALA A 416 -4.05 20.83 0.76
N LEU A 417 -4.71 21.63 1.58
CA LEU A 417 -5.60 22.71 1.12
C LEU A 417 -4.85 23.80 0.35
N ILE A 418 -3.72 24.28 0.89
CA ILE A 418 -2.88 25.30 0.26
C ILE A 418 -2.34 24.79 -1.08
N LYS A 419 -1.82 23.57 -1.12
CA LYS A 419 -1.30 23.01 -2.38
C LYS A 419 -2.41 22.80 -3.42
N ASN A 420 -3.60 22.37 -3.00
CA ASN A 420 -4.73 22.24 -3.90
C ASN A 420 -5.18 23.61 -4.46
N TYR A 421 -5.21 24.65 -3.62
CA TYR A 421 -5.51 26.01 -4.05
C TYR A 421 -4.53 26.51 -5.13
N PHE A 422 -3.21 26.34 -4.89
CA PHE A 422 -2.21 26.73 -5.88
C PHE A 422 -2.32 25.92 -7.17
N HIS A 423 -2.57 24.62 -7.08
CA HIS A 423 -2.75 23.75 -8.23
C HIS A 423 -3.95 24.16 -9.10
N LEU A 424 -5.09 24.48 -8.48
CA LEU A 424 -6.29 24.92 -9.20
C LEU A 424 -6.11 26.28 -9.89
N ASN A 425 -5.36 27.20 -9.28
CA ASN A 425 -5.15 28.55 -9.82
C ASN A 425 -4.07 28.63 -10.92
N HIS A 426 -3.12 27.69 -10.95
CA HIS A 426 -2.00 27.73 -11.89
C HIS A 426 -2.13 26.75 -13.07
N LYS A 427 -3.33 26.23 -13.38
CA LYS A 427 -3.51 25.20 -14.43
C LYS A 427 -3.14 25.73 -15.83
N PRO A 428 -1.97 25.42 -16.39
CA PRO A 428 -1.60 25.86 -17.74
C PRO A 428 -2.29 25.02 -18.82
N HIS A 429 -2.81 23.84 -18.45
CA HIS A 429 -3.41 22.88 -19.38
C HIS A 429 -4.86 23.17 -19.76
N LYS A 430 -5.58 23.97 -18.96
CA LYS A 430 -6.98 24.34 -19.27
C LYS A 430 -7.03 25.28 -20.48
N GLU A 431 -6.06 26.18 -20.59
CA GLU A 431 -5.89 27.07 -21.74
C GLU A 431 -5.46 26.29 -22.99
N LYS A 432 -4.45 25.42 -22.86
CA LYS A 432 -3.98 24.58 -23.97
C LYS A 432 -5.09 23.70 -24.55
N PHE A 433 -5.91 23.06 -23.72
CA PHE A 433 -7.00 22.23 -24.23
C PHE A 433 -8.08 23.05 -24.95
N GLY A 434 -8.43 24.23 -24.45
CA GLY A 434 -9.38 25.11 -25.14
C GLY A 434 -8.91 25.46 -26.55
N GLU A 435 -7.59 25.67 -26.73
CA GLU A 435 -6.99 25.85 -28.04
C GLU A 435 -7.02 24.58 -28.89
N THR A 436 -6.70 23.42 -28.32
CA THR A 436 -6.76 22.12 -29.02
C THR A 436 -8.19 21.77 -29.46
N GLU A 437 -9.18 22.00 -28.61
CA GLU A 437 -10.60 21.77 -28.92
C GLU A 437 -11.04 22.69 -30.07
N LYS A 438 -10.65 23.96 -30.02
CA LYS A 438 -10.93 24.92 -31.08
C LYS A 438 -10.26 24.52 -32.39
N GLN A 439 -9.00 24.10 -32.35
CA GLN A 439 -8.28 23.56 -33.50
C GLN A 439 -9.03 22.37 -34.10
N ILE A 440 -9.36 21.35 -33.31
CA ILE A 440 -10.06 20.15 -33.81
C ILE A 440 -11.43 20.51 -34.40
N LYS A 441 -12.21 21.39 -33.75
CA LYS A 441 -13.49 21.87 -34.28
C LYS A 441 -13.32 22.63 -35.60
N ASP A 442 -12.32 23.48 -35.69
CA ASP A 442 -12.00 24.23 -36.89
C ASP A 442 -11.52 23.31 -38.03
N TYR A 443 -10.79 22.23 -37.72
CA TYR A 443 -10.39 21.20 -38.69
C TYR A 443 -11.61 20.46 -39.24
N ILE A 444 -12.56 20.06 -38.39
CA ILE A 444 -13.81 19.42 -38.84
C ILE A 444 -14.62 20.37 -39.72
N ALA A 445 -14.61 21.68 -39.42
CA ALA A 445 -15.26 22.69 -40.25
C ALA A 445 -14.55 22.89 -41.61
N ARG A 446 -13.21 22.77 -41.64
CA ARG A 446 -12.34 23.05 -42.80
C ARG A 446 -11.76 21.81 -43.49
N ALA A 447 -12.38 20.63 -43.30
CA ALA A 447 -11.84 19.32 -43.65
C ALA A 447 -11.43 19.07 -45.13
N ASN A 448 -11.56 20.06 -46.01
CA ASN A 448 -11.11 19.98 -47.41
C ASN A 448 -9.72 20.63 -47.66
N GLU A 449 -9.10 21.33 -46.69
CA GLU A 449 -7.94 22.22 -46.97
C GLU A 449 -6.68 22.01 -46.11
N LEU A 450 -6.65 21.07 -45.16
CA LEU A 450 -5.61 21.05 -44.11
C LEU A 450 -4.91 19.71 -43.89
N GLU A 451 -3.60 19.77 -43.61
CA GLU A 451 -2.74 18.64 -43.22
C GLU A 451 -3.16 18.03 -41.87
N ILE A 452 -3.34 16.70 -41.84
CA ILE A 452 -3.90 15.94 -40.70
C ILE A 452 -2.86 15.60 -39.61
N SER A 453 -1.57 15.72 -39.91
CA SER A 453 -0.47 15.45 -38.97
C SER A 453 -0.57 16.30 -37.69
N GLY A 454 -1.04 17.56 -37.80
CA GLY A 454 -1.28 18.44 -36.65
C GLY A 454 -2.41 17.98 -35.74
N SER A 455 -3.48 17.40 -36.32
CA SER A 455 -4.67 16.95 -35.58
C SER A 455 -4.40 15.71 -34.73
N TYR A 456 -3.56 14.78 -35.20
CA TYR A 456 -3.19 13.60 -34.39
C TYR A 456 -2.35 13.99 -33.17
N LYS A 457 -1.38 14.91 -33.37
CA LYS A 457 -0.57 15.43 -32.29
C LYS A 457 -1.41 16.18 -31.26
N ALA A 458 -2.35 17.01 -31.72
CA ALA A 458 -3.33 17.68 -30.88
C ALA A 458 -4.15 16.69 -30.04
N ILE A 459 -4.67 15.62 -30.65
CA ILE A 459 -5.42 14.57 -29.94
C ILE A 459 -4.53 13.88 -28.89
N ASP A 460 -3.29 13.53 -29.22
CA ASP A 460 -2.38 12.87 -28.29
C ASP A 460 -1.96 13.75 -27.11
N GLU A 461 -1.62 15.01 -27.36
CA GLU A 461 -1.33 16.00 -26.31
C GLU A 461 -2.54 16.20 -25.40
N SER A 462 -3.74 16.09 -25.96
CA SER A 462 -4.98 16.22 -25.22
C SER A 462 -5.25 15.00 -24.30
N LEU A 463 -4.63 13.85 -24.49
CA LEU A 463 -4.75 12.70 -23.58
C LEU A 463 -3.94 12.88 -22.29
N VAL A 464 -2.98 13.81 -22.28
CA VAL A 464 -2.15 14.10 -21.11
C VAL A 464 -2.92 15.03 -20.17
N LEU A 465 -3.29 14.51 -19.01
CA LEU A 465 -3.90 15.27 -17.93
C LEU A 465 -2.99 15.23 -16.70
N ASP A 466 -2.70 16.40 -16.15
CA ASP A 466 -2.03 16.51 -14.86
C ASP A 466 -2.98 16.06 -13.76
N ALA A 467 -2.63 14.96 -13.10
CA ALA A 467 -3.31 14.54 -11.89
C ALA A 467 -2.99 15.50 -10.73
N SER A 468 -3.92 15.61 -9.78
CA SER A 468 -3.66 16.31 -8.52
C SER A 468 -2.35 15.82 -7.89
N PRO A 469 -1.55 16.72 -7.30
CA PRO A 469 -0.22 16.38 -6.84
C PRO A 469 -0.25 15.22 -5.83
N GLN A 470 0.37 14.10 -6.19
CA GLN A 470 0.48 12.96 -5.28
C GLN A 470 1.55 13.24 -4.22
N PHE A 471 1.24 12.88 -2.98
CA PHE A 471 2.14 13.04 -1.86
C PHE A 471 2.79 11.70 -1.54
N PHE A 472 4.12 11.64 -1.62
CA PHE A 472 4.90 10.43 -1.30
C PHE A 472 5.17 10.26 0.21
N PHE A 473 4.52 11.04 1.06
CA PHE A 473 4.73 10.99 2.51
C PHE A 473 4.18 9.69 3.11
N GLN A 474 3.08 9.19 2.55
CA GLN A 474 2.40 8.02 3.09
C GLN A 474 3.28 6.76 3.04
N GLU A 475 4.04 6.57 1.96
CA GLU A 475 4.96 5.42 1.80
C GLU A 475 6.07 5.49 2.84
N TRP A 476 6.69 6.66 3.01
CA TRP A 476 7.76 6.85 4.00
C TRP A 476 7.26 6.73 5.44
N PHE A 477 6.06 7.26 5.74
CA PHE A 477 5.44 7.07 7.04
C PHE A 477 5.12 5.61 7.32
N GLU A 478 4.66 4.85 6.33
CA GLU A 478 4.42 3.42 6.49
C GLU A 478 5.72 2.63 6.74
N VAL A 479 6.84 3.02 6.12
CA VAL A 479 8.17 2.46 6.39
C VAL A 479 8.61 2.76 7.83
N ALA A 480 8.58 4.03 8.24
CA ALA A 480 8.98 4.45 9.57
C ALA A 480 8.10 3.81 10.66
N ARG A 481 6.78 3.81 10.47
CA ARG A 481 5.82 3.17 11.36
C ARG A 481 6.12 1.67 11.52
N SER A 482 6.43 0.99 10.41
CA SER A 482 6.73 -0.45 10.40
C SER A 482 8.06 -0.76 11.11
N PHE A 483 9.06 0.11 10.96
CA PHE A 483 10.33 0.03 11.68
C PHE A 483 10.12 0.08 13.20
N PHE A 484 9.49 1.14 13.71
CA PHE A 484 9.28 1.30 15.16
C PHE A 484 8.32 0.24 15.73
N SER A 485 7.30 -0.16 14.95
CA SER A 485 6.45 -1.30 15.33
C SER A 485 7.22 -2.62 15.45
N GLY A 486 8.35 -2.77 14.75
CA GLY A 486 9.21 -3.95 14.83
C GLY A 486 9.95 -4.04 16.15
N VAL A 487 10.31 -2.92 16.77
CA VAL A 487 11.02 -2.90 18.07
C VAL A 487 10.20 -3.62 19.14
N GLY A 488 8.95 -3.20 19.35
CA GLY A 488 8.07 -3.84 20.33
C GLY A 488 7.65 -5.27 19.99
N LYS A 489 7.72 -5.68 18.72
CA LYS A 489 7.44 -7.07 18.32
C LYS A 489 8.62 -7.99 18.55
N GLY A 490 9.85 -7.50 18.39
CA GLY A 490 11.05 -8.29 18.62
C GLY A 490 11.22 -8.67 20.09
N GLN A 491 10.97 -7.73 21.01
CA GLN A 491 10.96 -7.99 22.45
C GLN A 491 9.94 -9.07 22.79
N LYS A 492 8.66 -8.88 22.43
CA LYS A 492 7.59 -9.89 22.62
C LYS A 492 7.89 -11.26 22.01
N SER A 493 8.63 -11.30 20.90
CA SER A 493 9.05 -12.56 20.29
C SER A 493 10.06 -13.31 21.15
N VAL A 494 10.94 -12.60 21.83
CA VAL A 494 11.91 -13.17 22.77
C VAL A 494 11.19 -13.63 24.03
N ASP A 495 10.30 -12.81 24.62
CA ASP A 495 9.47 -13.21 25.76
C ASP A 495 8.72 -14.51 25.46
N TYR A 496 8.18 -14.63 24.24
CA TYR A 496 7.44 -15.82 23.83
C TYR A 496 8.33 -17.06 23.66
N THR A 497 9.49 -16.91 23.03
CA THR A 497 10.34 -18.06 22.66
C THR A 497 11.25 -18.51 23.79
N PHE A 498 11.70 -17.56 24.62
CA PHE A 498 12.59 -17.77 25.76
C PHE A 498 11.87 -17.57 27.09
N ASN A 499 10.56 -17.83 27.10
CA ASN A 499 9.72 -17.64 28.29
C ASN A 499 10.29 -18.36 29.53
N SER A 500 10.87 -19.56 29.37
CA SER A 500 11.47 -20.33 30.46
C SER A 500 12.72 -19.70 31.08
N TRP A 501 13.26 -18.64 30.48
CA TRP A 501 14.43 -17.91 30.99
C TRP A 501 14.03 -16.64 31.76
N GLN A 502 12.74 -16.37 31.94
CA GLN A 502 12.27 -15.30 32.82
C GLN A 502 12.40 -15.75 34.27
N GLU A 503 12.76 -14.81 35.14
CA GLU A 503 12.92 -15.04 36.57
C GLU A 503 11.76 -14.43 37.34
N ARG A 504 11.33 -15.12 38.38
CA ARG A 504 10.25 -14.68 39.26
C ARG A 504 10.79 -13.72 40.30
N ASP A 505 10.19 -12.53 40.43
CA ASP A 505 10.52 -11.58 41.50
C ASP A 505 9.90 -11.99 42.85
N GLU A 506 10.12 -11.14 43.86
CA GLU A 506 9.60 -11.32 45.22
C GLU A 506 8.06 -11.26 45.28
N ASP A 507 7.43 -10.49 44.40
CA ASP A 507 5.97 -10.36 44.28
C ASP A 507 5.33 -11.50 43.48
N GLY A 508 6.16 -12.35 42.88
CA GLY A 508 5.75 -13.53 42.15
C GLY A 508 5.50 -13.29 40.65
N HIS A 509 5.89 -12.14 40.11
CA HIS A 509 5.82 -11.76 38.70
C HIS A 509 7.08 -12.16 37.93
N TYR A 510 6.92 -12.55 36.67
CA TYR A 510 8.04 -12.94 35.82
C TYR A 510 8.65 -11.77 35.07
N HIS A 511 9.98 -11.66 35.12
CA HIS A 511 10.76 -10.59 34.47
C HIS A 511 11.86 -11.14 33.57
N ASP A 512 12.24 -10.33 32.58
CA ASP A 512 13.29 -10.68 31.62
C ASP A 512 14.68 -10.64 32.28
N THR A 513 15.49 -11.67 32.03
CA THR A 513 16.89 -11.69 32.45
C THR A 513 17.78 -10.80 31.59
N PRO A 514 18.98 -10.40 32.05
CA PRO A 514 19.92 -9.60 31.25
C PRO A 514 20.29 -10.25 29.90
N VAL A 515 20.32 -11.59 29.84
CA VAL A 515 20.57 -12.33 28.60
C VAL A 515 19.39 -12.18 27.63
N MET A 516 18.15 -12.30 28.13
CA MET A 516 16.95 -12.05 27.34
C MET A 516 16.90 -10.62 26.81
N PHE A 517 17.36 -9.62 27.58
CA PHE A 517 17.48 -8.25 27.11
C PHE A 517 18.38 -8.13 25.86
N GLY A 518 19.56 -8.75 25.88
CA GLY A 518 20.47 -8.78 24.73
C GLY A 518 19.85 -9.43 23.49
N LEU A 519 19.14 -10.55 23.69
CA LEU A 519 18.39 -11.22 22.62
C LEU A 519 17.23 -10.37 22.11
N ALA A 520 16.52 -9.67 23.00
CA ALA A 520 15.42 -8.78 22.64
C ALA A 520 15.93 -7.62 21.78
N CYS A 521 17.05 -6.99 22.12
CA CYS A 521 17.67 -5.95 21.27
C CYS A 521 18.00 -6.47 19.85
N LEU A 522 18.58 -7.66 19.75
CA LEU A 522 18.91 -8.28 18.46
C LEU A 522 17.63 -8.59 17.65
N SER A 523 16.65 -9.23 18.31
CA SER A 523 15.35 -9.56 17.72
C SER A 523 14.61 -8.32 17.25
N SER A 524 14.51 -7.28 18.09
CA SER A 524 13.91 -5.98 17.77
C SER A 524 14.56 -5.33 16.54
N THR A 525 15.88 -5.43 16.40
CA THR A 525 16.60 -4.94 15.21
C THR A 525 16.19 -5.71 13.96
N VAL A 526 16.17 -7.04 14.02
CA VAL A 526 15.77 -7.91 12.90
C VAL A 526 14.32 -7.64 12.49
N PHE A 527 13.39 -7.58 13.45
CA PHE A 527 11.99 -7.25 13.21
C PHE A 527 11.81 -5.85 12.61
N ALA A 528 12.47 -4.84 13.15
CA ALA A 528 12.37 -3.47 12.66
C ALA A 528 12.82 -3.36 11.20
N VAL A 529 13.98 -3.94 10.86
CA VAL A 529 14.51 -3.93 9.50
C VAL A 529 13.62 -4.72 8.54
N ALA A 530 13.21 -5.95 8.91
CA ALA A 530 12.40 -6.80 8.04
C ALA A 530 11.02 -6.18 7.73
N LEU A 531 10.36 -5.62 8.74
CA LEU A 531 9.07 -4.95 8.57
C LEU A 531 9.20 -3.67 7.75
N ALA A 532 10.24 -2.87 7.98
CA ALA A 532 10.52 -1.65 7.22
C ALA A 532 10.81 -1.95 5.74
N LEU A 533 11.65 -2.94 5.45
CA LEU A 533 11.95 -3.37 4.08
C LEU A 533 10.69 -3.87 3.36
N ARG A 534 9.83 -4.63 4.03
CA ARG A 534 8.56 -5.08 3.44
C ARG A 534 7.60 -3.93 3.16
N ALA A 535 7.51 -2.97 4.07
CA ALA A 535 6.74 -1.74 3.86
C ALA A 535 7.28 -0.93 2.69
N TYR A 536 8.60 -0.82 2.59
CA TYR A 536 9.30 -0.12 1.51
C TYR A 536 8.99 -0.75 0.15
N VAL A 537 9.20 -2.06 0.00
CA VAL A 537 8.92 -2.77 -1.25
C VAL A 537 7.45 -2.59 -1.64
N ARG A 538 6.52 -2.78 -0.70
CA ARG A 538 5.09 -2.65 -0.99
C ARG A 538 4.68 -1.22 -1.36
N GLY A 539 5.22 -0.21 -0.70
CA GLY A 539 4.90 1.20 -0.96
C GLY A 539 5.37 1.66 -2.34
N PHE A 540 6.59 1.28 -2.73
CA PHE A 540 7.21 1.77 -3.97
C PHE A 540 7.00 0.85 -5.19
N CYS A 541 6.74 -0.46 -5.02
CA CYS A 541 6.42 -1.33 -6.16
C CYS A 541 4.96 -1.21 -6.61
N ASP A 542 3.98 -1.31 -5.70
CA ASP A 542 2.53 -1.38 -6.05
C ASP A 542 2.04 -0.13 -6.81
N LYS A 543 2.60 1.06 -6.54
CA LYS A 543 2.17 2.33 -7.15
C LYS A 543 2.95 2.72 -8.40
N SER A 544 4.11 2.12 -8.66
CA SER A 544 4.85 2.33 -9.92
C SER A 544 4.06 1.89 -11.16
N GLU A 545 3.02 1.09 -10.95
CA GLU A 545 2.11 0.59 -11.96
C GLU A 545 0.85 1.44 -12.18
N THR A 546 0.51 2.34 -11.26
CA THR A 546 -0.77 3.11 -11.28
C THR A 546 -0.59 4.62 -11.29
N GLY A 547 0.52 5.14 -10.77
CA GLY A 547 0.71 6.59 -10.53
C GLY A 547 1.27 7.38 -11.72
N ASN A 548 1.99 6.72 -12.61
CA ASN A 548 2.38 7.33 -13.87
C ASN A 548 1.44 6.73 -14.93
N LEU A 549 0.84 7.58 -15.79
CA LEU A 549 0.72 7.17 -17.19
C LEU A 549 2.05 6.44 -17.49
N PRO A 550 2.10 5.23 -18.10
CA PRO A 550 3.30 4.97 -18.89
C PRO A 550 3.46 6.27 -19.65
N GLU A 551 4.57 7.00 -19.40
CA GLU A 551 4.80 8.27 -20.06
C GLU A 551 4.27 8.04 -21.46
N LEU A 552 3.34 8.88 -21.90
CA LEU A 552 2.80 8.77 -23.23
C LEU A 552 3.93 9.12 -24.23
N ASN A 553 5.15 8.60 -24.02
CA ASN A 553 6.09 8.03 -24.96
C ASN A 553 5.32 7.06 -25.87
N LEU A 554 4.38 7.62 -26.62
CA LEU A 554 4.27 7.37 -28.03
C LEU A 554 5.68 7.60 -28.60
N ALA A 555 6.53 6.59 -28.50
CA ALA A 555 7.60 6.38 -29.44
C ALA A 555 6.93 6.13 -30.79
N ILE A 556 6.44 7.21 -31.42
CA ILE A 556 6.15 7.22 -32.83
C ILE A 556 7.50 7.00 -33.48
N ASN A 557 7.62 5.86 -34.14
CA ASN A 557 8.62 5.57 -35.15
C ASN A 557 8.67 6.73 -36.16
N SER A 558 9.50 7.74 -35.91
CA SER A 558 10.13 8.46 -37.01
C SER A 558 11.22 7.53 -37.54
N SER A 559 10.86 6.73 -38.53
CA SER A 559 11.70 6.42 -39.69
C SER A 559 13.16 6.91 -39.60
N LYS A 560 14.04 6.12 -39.00
CA LYS A 560 15.47 6.17 -39.35
C LYS A 560 15.64 5.44 -40.68
N GLN A 561 15.35 6.15 -41.76
CA GLN A 561 16.00 5.91 -43.04
C GLN A 561 17.35 6.63 -42.99
N LYS A 562 18.42 5.85 -43.10
CA LYS A 562 19.82 6.18 -43.45
C LYS A 562 20.24 7.66 -43.41
N GLU A 563 21.25 7.93 -42.60
CA GLU A 563 22.48 8.50 -43.16
C GLU A 563 23.70 7.92 -42.45
N SER A 564 24.61 7.40 -43.28
CA SER A 564 25.92 6.89 -42.91
C SER A 564 26.90 8.04 -42.80
N SER A 565 27.57 8.15 -41.67
CA SER A 565 28.98 8.57 -41.63
C SER A 565 29.56 8.02 -40.34
N GLY A 566 30.55 7.16 -40.49
CA GLY A 566 31.35 6.71 -39.36
C GLY A 566 32.24 7.85 -38.90
N GLU A 567 32.43 7.96 -37.59
CA GLU A 567 33.69 8.45 -37.06
C GLU A 567 33.90 7.92 -35.64
N THR A 568 35.15 7.53 -35.42
CA THR A 568 35.70 6.84 -34.27
C THR A 568 36.44 7.87 -33.41
N GLN A 569 36.14 7.98 -32.11
CA GLN A 569 37.00 8.58 -31.08
C GLN A 569 36.30 8.36 -29.71
N SER A 570 36.79 7.55 -28.77
CA SER A 570 38.03 7.58 -27.96
C SER A 570 38.12 8.76 -26.96
N SER A 571 38.08 8.40 -25.67
CA SER A 571 38.64 9.09 -24.47
C SER A 571 37.94 10.39 -24.00
N GLY A 572 37.72 10.70 -22.72
CA GLY A 572 38.06 10.08 -21.43
C GLY A 572 37.55 10.95 -20.25
N SER A 573 37.35 10.30 -19.09
CA SER A 573 37.32 10.75 -17.68
C SER A 573 36.78 12.13 -17.22
N PHE A 574 35.94 12.14 -16.17
CA PHE A 574 36.23 12.60 -14.78
C PHE A 574 34.96 12.46 -13.89
N LEU A 575 34.86 11.44 -13.04
CA LEU A 575 35.07 11.46 -11.57
C LEU A 575 34.22 12.47 -10.77
N PHE A 576 33.16 11.97 -10.12
CA PHE A 576 32.85 12.29 -8.71
C PHE A 576 32.27 11.05 -8.02
N SER A 577 33.04 10.55 -7.05
CA SER A 577 32.75 9.39 -6.21
C SER A 577 32.07 9.85 -4.92
N PHE A 578 30.95 9.22 -4.53
CA PHE A 578 30.47 9.23 -3.15
C PHE A 578 30.19 7.78 -2.74
N THR A 579 31.11 7.30 -1.89
CA THR A 579 31.11 6.14 -0.98
C THR A 579 29.89 5.21 -0.99
N ARG A 580 30.13 3.97 -1.47
CA ARG A 580 29.26 2.81 -1.39
C ARG A 580 29.56 2.02 -0.11
N PHE A 581 28.55 1.77 0.71
CA PHE A 581 28.59 0.88 1.88
C PHE A 581 29.01 -0.55 1.45
N SER A 582 30.20 -0.99 1.88
CA SER A 582 30.73 -2.34 1.67
C SER A 582 30.46 -3.21 2.91
N PHE A 583 29.28 -3.82 3.01
CA PHE A 583 29.03 -4.86 4.03
C PHE A 583 28.37 -6.15 3.50
N PHE A 584 27.94 -6.19 2.23
CA PHE A 584 27.22 -7.36 1.67
C PHE A 584 27.89 -8.06 0.47
N SER A 585 29.10 -7.66 0.04
CA SER A 585 29.76 -8.32 -1.10
C SER A 585 30.60 -9.55 -0.74
N ASN A 586 30.99 -9.72 0.53
CA ASN A 586 31.87 -10.84 0.94
C ASN A 586 31.13 -12.16 1.20
N THR A 587 29.82 -12.15 1.46
CA THR A 587 29.05 -13.38 1.72
C THR A 587 28.71 -14.17 0.45
N LYS A 588 28.73 -13.55 -0.73
CA LYS A 588 28.47 -14.26 -2.01
C LYS A 588 29.68 -15.06 -2.53
N LYS A 589 30.91 -14.72 -2.12
CA LYS A 589 32.11 -15.45 -2.54
C LYS A 589 32.40 -16.69 -1.69
N GLN A 590 32.09 -16.67 -0.39
CA GLN A 590 32.36 -17.82 0.47
C GLN A 590 31.33 -18.95 0.36
N VAL A 591 30.06 -18.67 0.04
CA VAL A 591 29.04 -19.73 -0.13
C VAL A 591 29.19 -20.52 -1.43
N LYS A 592 29.89 -19.97 -2.43
CA LYS A 592 30.12 -20.66 -3.72
C LYS A 592 31.32 -21.61 -3.72
N GLN A 593 32.15 -21.57 -2.67
CA GLN A 593 33.39 -22.35 -2.57
C GLN A 593 33.25 -23.56 -1.62
N ILE A 594 32.10 -23.73 -0.96
CA ILE A 594 31.83 -24.85 -0.02
C ILE A 594 30.98 -25.96 -0.66
N PHE A 595 30.45 -25.77 -1.88
CA PHE A 595 29.52 -26.73 -2.53
C PHE A 595 30.00 -27.37 -3.84
N VAL A 596 31.30 -27.35 -4.12
CA VAL A 596 31.87 -28.08 -5.26
C VAL A 596 33.12 -28.84 -4.80
N ASP A 597 32.90 -29.95 -4.11
CA ASP A 597 33.83 -31.08 -4.14
C ASP A 597 32.99 -32.36 -4.21
N LYS A 598 33.08 -33.05 -5.35
CA LYS A 598 32.52 -34.41 -5.56
C LYS A 598 33.47 -35.42 -4.90
N PRO A 599 32.98 -36.44 -4.19
CA PRO A 599 33.81 -37.58 -3.82
C PRO A 599 34.00 -38.52 -5.03
N PRO A 600 35.09 -39.29 -5.09
CA PRO A 600 35.35 -40.23 -6.17
C PRO A 600 34.55 -41.53 -5.97
N ASP A 601 34.12 -42.10 -7.09
CA ASP A 601 33.53 -43.43 -7.20
C ASP A 601 34.53 -44.51 -6.75
N ASN A 602 34.07 -45.46 -5.94
CA ASN A 602 34.72 -46.75 -5.81
C ASN A 602 33.65 -47.86 -5.80
N PRO A 603 33.72 -48.84 -6.72
CA PRO A 603 32.85 -50.01 -6.70
C PRO A 603 33.58 -51.17 -6.02
N GLU A 604 33.04 -51.73 -4.94
CA GLU A 604 33.12 -53.18 -4.64
C GLU A 604 32.46 -53.55 -3.31
N SER A 605 31.89 -54.76 -3.32
CA SER A 605 31.62 -55.66 -2.19
C SER A 605 30.31 -55.54 -1.38
N ARG A 606 29.36 -56.39 -1.79
CA ARG A 606 28.71 -57.48 -1.01
C ARG A 606 28.10 -57.17 0.38
N GLY A 607 26.77 -57.22 0.42
CA GLY A 607 25.99 -58.27 1.13
C GLY A 607 25.72 -58.14 2.64
N ILE A 608 24.60 -58.78 3.04
CA ILE A 608 24.09 -59.09 4.41
C ILE A 608 23.15 -57.99 4.97
N VAL A 609 21.81 -58.13 4.89
CA VAL A 609 20.83 -58.96 5.66
C VAL A 609 20.52 -58.40 7.06
N LEU A 610 19.23 -58.05 7.24
CA LEU A 610 18.33 -58.04 8.43
C LEU A 610 18.93 -57.69 9.81
N GLU A 611 18.31 -56.75 10.54
CA GLU A 611 17.30 -57.07 11.56
C GLU A 611 16.70 -55.81 12.22
N THR A 612 15.44 -55.96 12.57
CA THR A 612 14.60 -55.14 13.45
C THR A 612 15.17 -54.94 14.85
N GLN A 613 14.98 -53.75 15.40
CA GLN A 613 14.28 -53.52 16.68
C GLN A 613 13.72 -52.10 16.73
#